data_AF-A0A7J7D4D4-F1
#
_entry.id   AF-A0A7J7D4D4-F1
#
_cell.length_a   1.000
_cell.length_b   1.000
_cell.length_c   1.000
_cell.angle_alpha   90.00
_cell.angle_beta   90.00
_cell.angle_gamma   90.00
#
_symmetry.space_group_name_H-M   'P 1'
#
loop_
_entity.id
_entity.type
_entity.pdbx_description
1 polymer ?
#
loop_
_entity_poly.entity_id
_entity_poly.type
_entity_poly.pdbx_seq_one_letter_code
_entity_poly.pdbx_strand_id
1 'polypeptide(L)' 'MAGGHHGEGVTYKGVTLHKPKRWHTVTGKGMCAVMWFWILYRAKQDGPVVLGWRHPWEGHGHDH' A
#
# COMPACT_ATOMS: atom_id res chain seq x y z
N MET A 1 33.64 8.76 -26.11
CA MET A 1 32.40 7.97 -26.24
C MET A 1 31.72 7.92 -24.88
N ALA A 2 30.65 8.71 -24.68
CA ALA A 2 29.85 8.67 -23.45
C ALA A 2 28.75 7.63 -23.62
N GLY A 3 28.61 6.69 -22.67
CA GLY A 3 27.64 5.60 -22.80
C GLY A 3 27.28 4.93 -21.47
N GLY A 4 26.27 5.49 -20.80
CA GLY A 4 25.24 4.78 -20.02
C GLY A 4 25.66 3.90 -18.83
N HIS A 5 25.57 4.44 -17.61
CA HIS A 5 25.52 3.70 -16.35
C HIS A 5 24.21 2.88 -16.19
N HIS A 6 24.03 1.79 -16.94
CA HIS A 6 22.96 0.82 -16.68
C HIS A 6 23.51 -0.41 -15.94
N GLY A 7 23.01 -0.64 -14.72
CA GLY A 7 23.47 -1.70 -13.82
C GLY A 7 23.20 -3.10 -14.35
N GLU A 8 24.13 -4.00 -14.04
CA GLU A 8 24.14 -5.43 -14.39
C GLU A 8 22.77 -6.10 -14.14
N GLY A 9 22.13 -6.56 -15.21
CA GLY A 9 20.87 -7.31 -15.17
C GLY A 9 21.11 -8.79 -14.90
N VAL A 10 20.15 -9.48 -14.28
CA VAL A 10 20.23 -10.93 -14.04
C VAL A 10 19.50 -11.65 -15.18
N THR A 11 20.23 -12.43 -15.97
CA THR A 11 19.64 -13.22 -17.06
C THR A 11 19.22 -14.59 -16.55
N TYR A 12 17.95 -14.93 -16.70
CA TYR A 12 17.41 -16.24 -16.35
C TYR A 12 16.51 -16.76 -17.47
N LYS A 13 16.76 -17.99 -17.94
CA LYS A 13 15.99 -18.66 -19.01
C LYS A 13 15.75 -17.78 -20.25
N GLY A 14 16.76 -17.02 -20.68
CA GLY A 14 16.68 -16.16 -21.86
C GLY A 14 16.02 -14.79 -21.63
N VAL A 15 15.56 -14.48 -20.40
CA VAL A 15 15.00 -13.17 -20.04
C VAL A 15 16.00 -12.41 -19.16
N THR A 16 16.41 -11.22 -19.60
CA THR A 16 17.27 -10.33 -18.83
C THR A 16 16.42 -9.42 -17.95
N LEU A 17 16.48 -9.64 -16.63
CA LEU A 17 15.75 -8.84 -15.65
C LEU A 17 16.57 -7.62 -15.23
N HIS A 18 15.98 -6.43 -15.38
CA HIS A 18 16.58 -5.21 -14.87
C HIS A 18 16.52 -5.18 -13.34
N LYS A 19 17.68 -5.07 -12.69
CA LYS A 19 17.76 -4.94 -11.24
C LYS A 19 17.29 -3.54 -10.83
N PRO A 20 16.16 -3.40 -10.11
CA PRO A 20 15.72 -2.09 -9.67
C PRO A 20 16.73 -1.51 -8.68
N LYS A 21 17.00 -0.22 -8.80
CA LYS A 21 17.82 0.52 -7.82
C LYS A 21 17.20 0.35 -6.42
N ARG A 22 18.05 0.24 -5.38
CA ARG A 22 17.60 0.01 -3.99
C ARG A 22 16.56 1.04 -3.50
N TRP A 23 16.67 2.28 -3.95
CA TRP A 23 15.69 3.32 -3.62
C TRP A 23 14.27 2.96 -4.09
N HIS A 24 14.13 2.44 -5.32
CA HIS A 24 12.82 2.03 -5.85
C HIS A 24 12.19 0.90 -5.03
N THR A 25 12.98 -0.09 -4.59
CA THR A 25 12.46 -1.23 -3.83
C THR A 25 12.10 -0.85 -2.39
N VAL A 26 12.87 0.03 -1.76
CA VAL A 26 12.59 0.53 -0.40
C VAL A 26 11.35 1.41 -0.39
N THR A 27 11.27 2.40 -1.28
CA THR A 27 10.09 3.27 -1.38
C THR A 27 8.85 2.48 -1.75
N GLY A 28 8.95 1.54 -2.71
CA GLY A 28 7.82 0.69 -3.08
C GLY A 28 7.27 -0.14 -1.91
N LYS A 29 8.15 -0.75 -1.11
CA LYS A 29 7.74 -1.48 0.09
C LYS A 29 7.15 -0.56 1.17
N GLY A 30 7.75 0.62 1.37
CA GLY A 30 7.27 1.61 2.32
C GLY A 30 5.85 2.10 1.99
N MET A 31 5.60 2.46 0.73
CA MET A 31 4.25 2.89 0.31
C MET A 31 3.21 1.78 0.44
N CYS A 32 3.58 0.54 0.11
CA CYS A 32 2.68 -0.61 0.31
C CYS A 32 2.34 -0.81 1.81
N ALA A 33 3.34 -0.68 2.69
CA ALA A 33 3.12 -0.74 4.13
C ALA A 33 2.19 0.38 4.63
N VAL A 34 2.38 1.62 4.15
CA VAL A 34 1.50 2.76 4.50
C VAL A 34 0.07 2.53 4.03
N MET A 35 -0.13 2.04 2.80
CA MET A 35 -1.46 1.72 2.27
C MET A 35 -2.19 0.72 3.17
N TRP A 36 -1.55 -0.40 3.50
CA TRP A 36 -2.16 -1.43 4.34
C TRP A 36 -2.35 -0.97 5.79
N PHE A 37 -1.40 -0.24 6.35
CA PHE A 37 -1.54 0.38 7.66
C PHE A 37 -2.78 1.27 7.71
N TRP A 38 -2.99 2.11 6.68
CA TRP A 38 -4.15 2.98 6.59
C TRP A 38 -5.47 2.22 6.50
N ILE A 39 -5.54 1.19 5.67
CA ILE A 39 -6.73 0.33 5.54
C ILE A 39 -7.07 -0.31 6.88
N LEU A 40 -6.09 -0.88 7.59
CA LEU A 40 -6.32 -1.51 8.90
C LEU A 40 -6.70 -0.49 9.97
N TYR A 41 -6.09 0.70 9.95
CA TYR A 41 -6.47 1.80 10.84
C TYR A 41 -7.93 2.20 10.63
N ARG A 42 -8.35 2.39 9.37
CA ARG A 42 -9.74 2.71 9.05
C ARG A 42 -10.70 1.56 9.35
N ALA A 43 -10.30 0.32 9.12
CA ALA A 43 -11.08 -0.85 9.53
C ALA A 43 -11.26 -0.91 11.06
N LYS A 44 -10.29 -0.43 11.85
CA LYS A 44 -10.44 -0.32 13.31
C LYS A 44 -11.39 0.82 13.72
N GLN A 45 -11.28 1.99 13.10
CA GLN A 45 -12.09 3.17 13.43
C GLN A 45 -13.55 3.01 12.97
N ASP A 46 -13.72 2.61 11.71
CA ASP A 46 -15.01 2.56 11.02
C ASP A 46 -15.56 1.12 10.96
N GLY A 47 -14.88 0.15 11.58
CA GLY A 47 -15.22 -1.27 11.55
C GLY A 47 -16.67 -1.60 11.87
N PRO A 48 -17.26 -1.06 12.95
CA PRO A 48 -18.66 -1.30 13.28
C PRO A 48 -19.65 -0.79 12.22
N VAL A 49 -19.32 0.29 11.52
CA VAL A 49 -20.18 0.87 10.47
C VAL A 49 -20.01 0.11 9.16
N VAL A 50 -18.77 -0.21 8.78
CA VAL A 50 -18.46 -0.95 7.55
C VAL A 50 -18.96 -2.40 7.63
N LEU A 51 -18.93 -3.02 8.81
CA LEU A 51 -19.46 -4.37 9.04
C LEU A 51 -20.97 -4.39 9.33
N GLY A 52 -21.63 -3.23 9.30
CA GLY A 52 -23.09 -3.11 9.49
C GLY A 52 -23.58 -3.43 10.91
N TRP A 53 -22.68 -3.42 11.89
CA TRP A 53 -23.00 -3.67 13.31
C TRP A 53 -23.47 -2.42 14.05
N ARG A 54 -23.31 -1.24 13.45
CA ARG A 54 -23.83 0.03 13.96
C ARG A 54 -24.33 0.86 12.79
N HIS A 55 -25.56 1.34 12.88
CA HIS A 55 -26.13 2.21 11.85
C HIS A 55 -25.69 3.66 12.06
N PRO A 56 -25.34 4.42 10.99
CA PRO A 56 -24.89 5.81 11.09
C PRO A 56 -25.86 6.75 11.83
N TRP A 57 -27.14 6.40 11.91
CA TRP A 57 -28.23 7.23 12.47
C TRP A 57 -28.61 6.88 13.92
N GLU A 58 -27.95 5.92 14.57
CA GLU A 58 -28.26 5.53 15.96
C GLU A 58 -27.78 6.55 17.02
N GLY A 59 -27.18 7.66 16.61
CA GLY A 59 -26.67 8.71 17.51
C GLY A 59 -27.58 9.94 17.67
N HIS A 60 -28.72 10.01 16.98
CA HIS A 60 -29.65 11.13 17.12
C HIS A 60 -30.72 10.79 18.16
N GLY A 61 -30.53 11.29 19.37
CA GLY A 61 -31.49 11.18 20.46
C GLY A 61 -32.86 11.72 20.06
N HIS A 62 -33.88 10.88 20.22
CA HIS A 62 -35.23 11.35 20.45
C HIS A 62 -35.33 11.73 21.93
N ASP A 63 -34.82 12.91 22.29
CA ASP A 63 -35.17 13.55 23.55
C ASP A 63 -36.45 14.37 23.34
N HIS A 64 -37.43 14.08 24.18
CA HIS A 64 -38.76 14.68 24.23
C HIS A 64 -38.74 16.15 24.70
#